data_AF-A0A960JYJ0-F1
#
_entry.id   AF-A0A960JYJ0-F1
#
_cell.length_a   1.000
_cell.length_b   1.000
_cell.length_c   1.000
_cell.angle_alpha   90.00
_cell.angle_beta   90.00
_cell.angle_gamma   90.00
#
_symmetry.space_group_name_H-M   'P 1'
#
loop_
_entity.id
_entity.type
_entity.pdbx_description
1 polymer ?
#
loop_
_entity_poly.entity_id
_entity_poly.type
_entity_poly.pdbx_seq_one_letter_code
_entity_poly.pdbx_strand_id
1 'polypeptide(L)'
;ESLPPPRAEILRVDASGEALAGLGDVRLPYHRNHLFFHVRGIDLCAEERLLCQYRLEGFDSTWTEPSPLPRAPLRYTNLPPGEYRFHFRVGRRNGEWSPSVTAGPFRIRSPFWQRPWVQILGLVSLLFLGWWIFHTYAARHKAAMHDPLTGLPNRALFVQRLTAAVNRGLRDEASSYALLFLDVDRFKNVNDSLGHLAGDQLLEQIADRLRDCLQPQDVVARLGGDEFTILLEGVRTPKQAGAIAERLQRAFEAPFSLLNHEVFAGASIGIALGPGEYVATEEILRDADIAMYRAKERGRGCYEFFNPSMHASAVALLRLETELRRAIERSELILLFQPILSLDTGRVASCEALLRWQH
;
A
#
# COMPACT_ATOMS: atom_id res chain seq x y z
N GLU A 1 72.42 55.43 -14.94
CA GLU A 1 71.54 54.86 -15.99
C GLU A 1 70.36 54.20 -15.32
N SER A 2 69.13 54.48 -15.75
CA SER A 2 67.92 53.81 -15.26
C SER A 2 67.91 52.38 -15.79
N LEU A 3 67.86 51.39 -14.90
CA LEU A 3 67.80 49.98 -15.27
C LEU A 3 66.52 49.68 -16.09
N PRO A 4 66.58 48.75 -17.06
CA PRO A 4 65.38 48.35 -17.79
C PRO A 4 64.34 47.74 -16.84
N PRO A 5 63.04 48.00 -17.05
CA PRO A 5 61.97 47.46 -16.21
C PRO A 5 61.85 45.93 -16.36
N PRO A 6 61.41 45.23 -15.30
CA PRO A 6 61.23 43.78 -15.36
C PRO A 6 60.14 43.41 -16.39
N ARG A 7 60.30 42.26 -17.05
CA ARG A 7 59.33 41.76 -18.03
C ARG A 7 58.57 40.56 -17.49
N ALA A 8 57.25 40.58 -17.62
CA ALA A 8 56.37 39.46 -17.35
C ALA A 8 56.01 38.75 -18.66
N GLU A 9 55.88 37.42 -18.60
CA GLU A 9 55.38 36.61 -19.71
C GLU A 9 54.48 35.49 -19.19
N ILE A 10 53.39 35.21 -19.90
CA ILE A 10 52.52 34.05 -19.64
C ILE A 10 52.93 32.97 -20.63
N LEU A 11 53.47 31.87 -20.11
CA LEU A 11 54.04 30.80 -20.94
C LEU A 11 52.98 29.85 -21.48
N ARG A 12 52.01 29.49 -20.62
CA ARG A 12 51.00 28.47 -20.93
C ARG A 12 49.80 28.59 -20.01
N VAL A 13 48.62 28.26 -20.53
CA VAL A 13 47.40 28.08 -19.75
C VAL A 13 46.88 26.67 -19.96
N ASP A 14 46.58 25.97 -18.87
CA ASP A 14 45.96 24.64 -18.92
C ASP A 14 44.56 24.69 -18.31
N ALA A 15 43.65 23.88 -18.85
CA ALA A 15 42.37 23.59 -18.23
C ALA A 15 42.26 22.07 -18.00
N SER A 16 42.11 21.66 -16.74
CA SER A 16 41.97 20.24 -16.36
C SER A 16 43.06 19.31 -16.95
N GLY A 17 44.31 19.80 -17.04
CA GLY A 17 45.47 19.00 -17.49
C GLY A 17 45.79 19.06 -19.00
N GLU A 18 44.95 19.73 -19.81
CA GLU A 18 45.21 19.94 -21.24
C GLU A 18 45.66 21.38 -21.53
N ALA A 19 46.65 21.52 -22.42
CA ALA A 19 47.10 22.82 -22.91
C ALA A 19 45.98 23.51 -23.69
N LEU A 20 45.68 24.76 -23.36
CA LEU A 20 44.82 25.58 -24.19
C LEU A 20 45.62 26.11 -25.39
N ALA A 21 45.04 25.98 -26.59
CA ALA A 21 45.67 26.46 -27.82
C ALA A 21 45.62 28.01 -27.87
N GLY A 22 46.68 28.64 -27.38
CA GLY A 22 46.85 30.10 -27.38
C GLY A 22 46.29 30.80 -26.13
N LEU A 23 46.67 32.08 -25.96
CA LEU A 23 46.28 32.94 -24.83
C LEU A 23 44.96 33.71 -25.07
N GLY A 24 44.13 33.30 -26.04
CA GLY A 24 42.95 34.03 -26.56
C GLY A 24 41.57 33.50 -26.12
N ASP A 25 40.51 33.77 -26.91
CA ASP A 25 39.11 33.39 -26.62
C ASP A 25 38.92 31.86 -26.60
N VAL A 26 38.74 31.29 -25.41
CA VAL A 26 38.55 29.85 -25.20
C VAL A 26 37.22 29.58 -24.51
N ARG A 27 36.41 28.69 -25.08
CA ARG A 27 35.13 28.26 -24.50
C ARG A 27 35.28 26.90 -23.84
N LEU A 28 35.07 26.86 -22.53
CA LEU A 28 35.19 25.66 -21.72
C LEU A 28 33.79 25.09 -21.39
N PRO A 29 33.62 23.76 -21.43
CA PRO A 29 32.42 23.13 -20.90
C PRO A 29 32.37 23.28 -19.37
N TYR A 30 31.17 23.22 -18.79
CA TYR A 30 30.95 23.40 -17.35
C TYR A 30 31.85 22.52 -16.45
N HIS A 31 32.14 21.29 -16.88
CA HIS A 31 32.97 20.35 -16.11
C HIS A 31 34.48 20.66 -16.15
N ARG A 32 34.94 21.64 -16.96
CA ARG A 32 36.32 22.13 -17.00
C ARG A 32 36.41 23.51 -16.36
N ASN A 33 36.18 23.56 -15.05
CA ASN A 33 36.14 24.79 -14.25
C ASN A 33 37.43 25.05 -13.44
N HIS A 34 38.54 24.49 -13.90
CA HIS A 34 39.86 24.67 -13.31
C HIS A 34 40.81 25.28 -14.35
N LEU A 35 41.48 26.39 -14.02
CA LEU A 35 42.47 27.05 -14.86
C LEU A 35 43.82 27.09 -14.15
N PHE A 36 44.88 26.72 -14.88
CA PHE A 36 46.26 26.75 -14.42
C PHE A 36 47.06 27.69 -15.30
N PHE A 37 47.75 28.66 -14.70
CA PHE A 37 48.56 29.64 -15.42
C PHE A 37 50.04 29.44 -15.10
N HIS A 38 50.84 29.16 -16.14
CA HIS A 38 52.29 29.10 -16.05
C HIS A 38 52.85 30.45 -16.45
N VAL A 39 53.51 31.11 -15.51
CA VAL A 39 53.98 32.49 -15.65
C VAL A 39 55.48 32.58 -15.39
N ARG A 40 56.15 33.53 -16.04
CA ARG A 40 57.58 33.78 -15.88
C ARG A 40 57.83 35.28 -15.72
N GLY A 41 58.76 35.62 -14.83
CA GLY A 41 59.37 36.94 -14.74
C GLY A 41 60.81 36.86 -15.21
N ILE A 42 61.23 37.81 -16.03
CA ILE A 42 62.63 37.97 -16.46
C ILE A 42 63.12 39.33 -15.96
N ASP A 43 64.18 39.31 -15.16
CA ASP A 43 64.96 40.49 -14.79
C ASP A 43 66.41 40.23 -15.21
N LEU A 44 66.94 41.09 -16.06
CA LEU A 44 68.28 40.95 -16.65
C LEU A 44 69.37 41.59 -15.78
N CYS A 45 69.00 42.20 -14.64
CA CYS A 45 69.89 43.13 -13.93
C CYS A 45 70.05 42.92 -12.42
N ALA A 46 69.48 41.90 -11.76
CA ALA A 46 69.47 41.88 -10.29
C ALA A 46 69.83 40.52 -9.62
N GLU A 47 70.63 40.63 -8.54
CA GLU A 47 70.81 39.66 -7.45
C GLU A 47 69.56 39.58 -6.51
N GLU A 48 68.51 40.35 -6.78
CA GLU A 48 67.28 40.41 -5.96
C GLU A 48 66.15 39.47 -6.43
N ARG A 49 65.29 39.03 -5.50
CA ARG A 49 64.11 38.22 -5.82
C ARG A 49 62.94 39.09 -6.32
N LEU A 50 62.47 38.82 -7.53
CA LEU A 50 61.24 39.41 -8.11
C LEU A 50 59.98 39.08 -7.28
N LEU A 51 59.10 40.08 -7.20
CA LEU A 51 57.73 39.94 -6.70
C LEU A 51 56.76 39.84 -7.88
N CYS A 52 55.63 39.19 -7.66
CA CYS A 52 54.54 39.08 -8.61
C CYS A 52 53.20 39.43 -7.98
N GLN A 53 52.29 39.89 -8.84
CA GLN A 53 50.87 40.02 -8.53
C GLN A 53 50.07 39.49 -9.70
N TYR A 54 48.94 38.89 -9.37
CA TYR A 54 48.00 38.38 -10.35
C TYR A 54 46.57 38.64 -9.92
N ARG A 55 45.65 38.54 -10.88
CA ARG A 55 44.21 38.50 -10.63
C ARG A 55 43.51 37.83 -11.80
N LEU A 56 42.41 37.14 -11.50
CA LEU A 56 41.48 36.64 -12.49
C LEU A 56 40.23 37.53 -12.46
N GLU A 57 40.14 38.46 -13.40
CA GLU A 57 38.96 39.30 -13.61
C GLU A 57 37.75 38.40 -13.89
N GLY A 58 36.63 38.67 -13.21
CA GLY A 58 35.45 37.79 -13.18
C GLY A 58 35.40 36.84 -11.98
N PHE A 59 36.50 36.72 -11.22
CA PHE A 59 36.58 35.95 -9.97
C PHE A 59 37.17 36.77 -8.82
N ASP A 60 38.34 37.38 -9.03
CA ASP A 60 39.01 38.24 -8.05
C ASP A 60 38.54 39.69 -8.19
N SER A 61 38.27 40.35 -7.05
CA SER A 61 37.92 41.78 -7.00
C SER A 61 39.15 42.70 -7.00
N THR A 62 40.29 42.23 -6.47
CA THR A 62 41.55 43.00 -6.35
C THR A 62 42.76 42.16 -6.77
N TRP A 63 43.91 42.83 -6.95
CA TRP A 63 45.18 42.14 -7.15
C TRP A 63 45.61 41.40 -5.88
N THR A 64 46.27 40.26 -6.03
CA THR A 64 46.88 39.56 -4.89
C THR A 64 47.98 40.39 -4.23
N GLU A 65 48.29 40.09 -2.97
CA GLU A 65 49.43 40.70 -2.30
C GLU A 65 50.75 40.36 -3.00
N PRO A 66 51.72 41.31 -3.08
CA PRO A 66 53.02 41.07 -3.70
C PRO A 66 53.72 39.85 -3.09
N SER A 67 53.89 38.80 -3.88
CA SER A 67 54.45 37.53 -3.44
C SER A 67 55.66 37.15 -4.29
N PRO A 68 56.66 36.40 -3.77
CA PRO A 68 57.76 35.90 -4.59
C PRO A 68 57.25 35.10 -5.79
N LEU A 69 57.98 35.17 -6.91
CA LEU A 69 57.59 34.46 -8.14
C LEU A 69 57.36 32.96 -7.87
N PRO A 70 56.18 32.40 -8.18
CA PRO A 70 55.86 31.02 -7.84
C PRO A 70 56.66 30.03 -8.71
N ARG A 71 57.07 28.90 -8.12
CA ARG A 71 57.70 27.78 -8.85
C ARG A 71 56.70 26.81 -9.46
N ALA A 72 55.45 26.87 -9.00
CA ALA A 72 54.33 26.04 -9.47
C ALA A 72 53.32 26.93 -10.22
N PRO A 73 52.50 26.36 -11.13
CA PRO A 73 51.47 27.13 -11.82
C PRO A 73 50.44 27.69 -10.85
N LEU A 74 49.96 28.90 -11.13
CA LEU A 74 48.88 29.54 -10.40
C LEU A 74 47.56 28.83 -10.70
N ARG A 75 46.77 28.53 -9.67
CA ARG A 75 45.59 27.66 -9.77
C ARG A 75 44.32 28.40 -9.40
N TYR A 76 43.34 28.35 -10.30
CA TYR A 76 41.95 28.72 -10.02
C TYR A 76 41.07 27.50 -10.16
N THR A 77 40.28 27.19 -9.13
CA THR A 77 39.43 26.00 -9.07
C THR A 77 37.99 26.39 -8.79
N ASN A 78 37.04 25.54 -9.18
CA ASN A 78 35.60 25.76 -8.95
C ASN A 78 35.09 27.10 -9.52
N LEU A 79 35.61 27.50 -10.68
CA LEU A 79 35.16 28.72 -11.35
C LEU A 79 33.69 28.57 -11.79
N PRO A 80 32.80 29.51 -11.41
CA PRO A 80 31.42 29.47 -11.87
C PRO A 80 31.30 29.68 -13.39
N PRO A 81 30.11 29.46 -13.98
CA PRO A 81 29.86 29.88 -15.37
C PRO A 81 30.04 31.39 -15.50
N GLY A 82 30.85 31.83 -16.46
CA GLY A 82 31.21 33.24 -16.59
C GLY A 82 32.31 33.49 -17.62
N GLU A 83 32.66 34.76 -17.81
CA GLU A 83 33.80 35.20 -18.61
C GLU A 83 34.94 35.63 -17.69
N TYR A 84 36.14 35.13 -17.94
CA TYR A 84 37.32 35.35 -17.11
C TYR A 84 38.50 35.90 -17.90
N ARG A 85 39.25 36.84 -17.34
CA ARG A 85 40.52 37.34 -17.90
C ARG A 85 41.60 37.34 -16.85
N PHE A 86 42.72 36.69 -17.15
CA PHE A 86 43.83 36.59 -16.22
C PHE A 86 44.82 37.71 -16.47
N HIS A 87 45.20 38.43 -15.42
CA HIS A 87 46.18 39.51 -15.46
C HIS A 87 47.36 39.16 -14.57
N PHE A 88 48.58 39.37 -15.07
CA PHE A 88 49.82 39.07 -14.35
C PHE A 88 50.84 40.20 -14.53
N ARG A 89 51.49 40.61 -13.44
CA ARG A 89 52.58 41.58 -13.46
C ARG A 89 53.68 41.21 -12.48
N VAL A 90 54.90 41.62 -12.78
CA VAL A 90 56.07 41.43 -11.92
C VAL A 90 56.63 42.77 -11.48
N GLY A 91 57.25 42.82 -10.32
CA GLY A 91 57.81 44.04 -9.78
C GLY A 91 58.95 43.79 -8.82
N ARG A 92 59.65 44.86 -8.46
CA ARG A 92 60.77 44.85 -7.52
C ARG A 92 60.31 45.33 -6.14
N ARG A 93 61.12 45.10 -5.11
CA ARG A 93 60.82 45.54 -3.72
C ARG A 93 60.79 47.05 -3.57
N ASN A 94 61.40 47.79 -4.49
CA ASN A 94 61.39 49.25 -4.56
C ASN A 94 60.06 49.85 -5.07
N GLY A 95 59.08 49.01 -5.44
CA GLY A 95 57.76 49.45 -5.92
C GLY A 95 57.66 49.66 -7.44
N GLU A 96 58.69 49.36 -8.22
CA GLU A 96 58.62 49.37 -9.69
C GLU A 96 57.91 48.10 -10.20
N TRP A 97 56.85 48.28 -11.00
CA TRP A 97 56.06 47.19 -11.58
C TRP A 97 56.07 47.22 -13.12
N SER A 98 56.07 46.04 -13.73
CA SER A 98 55.88 45.86 -15.16
C SER A 98 54.44 46.18 -15.58
N PRO A 99 54.20 46.53 -16.86
CA PRO A 99 52.86 46.45 -17.43
C PRO A 99 52.26 45.06 -17.20
N SER A 100 50.94 44.99 -16.99
CA SER A 100 50.24 43.72 -16.83
C SER A 100 50.08 43.01 -18.17
N VAL A 101 50.45 41.73 -18.21
CA VAL A 101 50.15 40.83 -19.32
C VAL A 101 48.79 40.18 -19.07
N THR A 102 47.97 40.10 -20.11
CA THR A 102 46.61 39.54 -20.02
C THR A 102 46.49 38.27 -20.86
N ALA A 103 45.81 37.25 -20.33
CA ALA A 103 45.38 36.06 -21.06
C ALA A 103 43.86 35.88 -20.96
N GLY A 104 43.24 35.44 -22.05
CA GLY A 104 41.79 35.25 -22.18
C GLY A 104 41.16 36.17 -23.25
N PRO A 105 39.82 36.18 -23.37
CA PRO A 105 38.84 35.70 -22.39
C PRO A 105 38.66 34.18 -22.34
N PHE A 106 38.43 33.64 -21.14
CA PHE A 106 38.01 32.26 -20.93
C PHE A 106 36.52 32.23 -20.56
N ARG A 107 35.70 31.47 -21.28
CA ARG A 107 34.25 31.40 -21.07
C ARG A 107 33.81 30.03 -20.61
N ILE A 108 33.33 29.91 -19.38
CA ILE A 108 32.77 28.67 -18.84
C ILE A 108 31.26 28.65 -19.10
N ARG A 109 30.77 27.65 -19.85
CA ARG A 109 29.33 27.53 -20.19
C ARG A 109 28.49 27.14 -18.97
N SER A 110 27.29 27.71 -18.86
CA SER A 110 26.28 27.26 -17.89
C SER A 110 25.83 25.83 -18.18
N PRO A 111 25.57 25.03 -17.14
CA PRO A 111 25.10 23.66 -17.32
C PRO A 111 23.67 23.62 -17.87
N PHE A 112 23.33 22.56 -18.61
CA PHE A 112 22.04 22.48 -19.29
C PHE A 112 20.85 22.37 -18.34
N TRP A 113 21.01 21.80 -17.14
CA TRP A 113 19.94 21.64 -16.14
C TRP A 113 19.51 22.95 -15.46
N GLN A 114 20.29 24.02 -15.60
CA GLN A 114 19.91 25.36 -15.14
C GLN A 114 19.03 26.12 -16.14
N ARG A 115 18.75 25.53 -17.31
CA ARG A 115 17.84 26.14 -18.27
C ARG A 115 16.40 26.12 -17.71
N PRO A 116 15.64 27.23 -17.78
CA PRO A 116 14.29 27.32 -17.19
C PRO A 116 13.36 26.19 -17.64
N TRP A 117 13.42 25.80 -18.92
CA TRP A 117 12.57 24.72 -19.44
C TRP A 117 12.90 23.34 -18.83
N VAL A 118 14.16 23.07 -18.47
CA VAL A 118 14.54 21.80 -17.82
C VAL A 118 13.99 21.75 -16.40
N GLN A 119 14.02 22.88 -15.69
CA GLN A 119 13.44 23.00 -14.36
C GLN A 119 11.92 22.82 -14.40
N ILE A 120 11.24 23.44 -15.37
CA ILE A 120 9.79 23.27 -15.59
C ILE A 120 9.46 21.81 -15.89
N LEU A 121 10.20 21.16 -16.79
CA LEU A 121 10.00 19.75 -17.12
C LEU A 121 10.18 18.83 -15.90
N GLY A 122 11.19 19.11 -15.06
CA GLY A 122 11.40 18.40 -13.80
C GLY A 122 10.22 18.56 -12.83
N LEU A 123 9.71 19.78 -12.66
CA LEU A 123 8.54 20.05 -11.81
C LEU A 123 7.28 19.34 -12.32
N VAL A 124 7.00 19.41 -13.62
CA VAL A 124 5.86 18.72 -14.25
C VAL A 124 5.99 17.21 -14.08
N SER A 125 7.20 16.65 -14.24
CA SER A 125 7.44 15.21 -14.05
C SER A 125 7.20 14.78 -12.60
N LEU A 126 7.60 15.59 -11.62
CA LEU A 126 7.32 15.33 -10.19
C LEU A 126 5.83 15.40 -9.87
N LEU A 127 5.11 16.38 -10.42
CA LEU A 127 3.66 16.49 -10.25
C LEU A 127 2.93 15.31 -10.88
N PHE A 128 3.32 14.91 -12.09
CA PHE A 128 2.77 13.73 -12.75
C PHE A 128 3.04 12.44 -11.95
N LEU A 129 4.26 12.26 -11.45
CA LEU A 129 4.61 11.11 -10.60
C LEU A 129 3.78 11.09 -9.32
N GLY A 130 3.62 12.24 -8.64
CA GLY A 130 2.78 12.36 -7.46
C GLY A 130 1.31 12.06 -7.75
N TRP A 131 0.78 12.60 -8.85
CA TRP A 131 -0.58 12.30 -9.32
C TRP A 131 -0.76 10.82 -9.65
N TRP A 132 0.20 10.20 -10.34
CA TRP A 132 0.17 8.77 -10.69
C TRP A 132 0.23 7.87 -9.45
N ILE A 133 1.09 8.17 -8.48
CA ILE A 133 1.16 7.45 -7.20
C ILE A 133 -0.17 7.59 -6.45
N PHE A 134 -0.72 8.80 -6.32
CA PHE A 134 -1.99 9.02 -5.63
C PHE A 134 -3.13 8.24 -6.29
N HIS A 135 -3.23 8.29 -7.62
CA HIS A 135 -4.30 7.63 -8.36
C HIS A 135 -4.23 6.09 -8.27
N THR A 136 -3.04 5.53 -8.39
CA THR A 136 -2.83 4.08 -8.24
C THR A 136 -3.06 3.61 -6.80
N TYR A 137 -2.70 4.42 -5.80
CA TYR A 137 -2.96 4.13 -4.39
C TYR A 137 -4.47 4.13 -4.09
N ALA A 138 -5.20 5.14 -4.57
CA ALA A 138 -6.65 5.24 -4.37
C ALA A 138 -7.42 4.09 -5.04
N ALA A 139 -7.04 3.71 -6.27
CA ALA A 139 -7.66 2.57 -6.96
C ALA A 139 -7.39 1.23 -6.24
N ARG A 140 -6.16 1.01 -5.77
CA ARG A 140 -5.81 -0.17 -4.96
C ARG A 140 -6.55 -0.20 -3.64
N HIS A 141 -6.73 0.94 -2.98
CA HIS A 141 -7.44 0.99 -1.71
C HIS A 141 -8.93 0.67 -1.86
N LYS A 142 -9.58 1.06 -2.97
CA LYS A 142 -10.96 0.66 -3.26
C LYS A 142 -11.06 -0.83 -3.60
N ALA A 143 -10.19 -1.33 -4.46
CA ALA A 143 -10.12 -2.75 -4.83
C ALA A 143 -9.76 -3.65 -3.63
N ALA A 144 -8.97 -3.16 -2.67
CA ALA A 144 -8.63 -3.90 -1.46
C ALA A 144 -9.78 -4.00 -0.44
N MET A 145 -10.86 -3.22 -0.62
CA MET A 145 -11.97 -3.12 0.33
C MET A 145 -13.30 -3.67 -0.21
N HIS A 146 -13.33 -4.12 -1.48
CA HIS A 146 -14.51 -4.69 -2.11
C HIS A 146 -14.17 -6.07 -2.69
N ASP A 147 -15.18 -6.93 -2.74
CA ASP A 147 -15.14 -8.22 -3.41
C ASP A 147 -15.16 -7.99 -4.94
N PRO A 148 -14.18 -8.52 -5.70
CA PRO A 148 -14.06 -8.23 -7.13
C PRO A 148 -15.17 -8.86 -7.97
N LEU A 149 -15.84 -9.91 -7.48
CA LEU A 149 -16.94 -10.56 -8.19
C LEU A 149 -18.24 -9.77 -8.02
N THR A 150 -18.65 -9.54 -6.78
CA THR A 150 -19.97 -8.93 -6.49
C THR A 150 -19.95 -7.41 -6.40
N GLY A 151 -18.77 -6.80 -6.32
CA GLY A 151 -18.60 -5.37 -6.07
C GLY A 151 -19.01 -4.91 -4.66
N LEU A 152 -19.44 -5.83 -3.79
CA LEU A 152 -19.81 -5.54 -2.41
C LEU A 152 -18.58 -5.27 -1.54
N PRO A 153 -18.72 -4.57 -0.40
CA PRO A 153 -17.74 -4.58 0.67
C PRO A 153 -17.21 -5.99 0.96
N ASN A 154 -15.90 -6.13 1.10
CA ASN A 154 -15.29 -7.39 1.51
C ASN A 154 -15.22 -7.49 3.05
N ARG A 155 -14.68 -8.62 3.55
CA ARG A 155 -14.48 -8.86 4.98
C ARG A 155 -13.78 -7.72 5.72
N ALA A 156 -12.74 -7.11 5.13
CA ALA A 156 -11.99 -6.05 5.79
C ALA A 156 -12.85 -4.80 5.99
N LEU A 157 -13.55 -4.35 4.94
CA LEU A 157 -14.44 -3.19 5.03
C LEU A 157 -15.65 -3.46 5.94
N PHE A 158 -16.20 -4.68 5.89
CA PHE A 158 -17.31 -5.06 6.74
C PHE A 158 -16.94 -5.03 8.23
N VAL A 159 -15.82 -5.67 8.60
CA VAL A 159 -15.33 -5.66 9.98
C VAL A 159 -15.08 -4.23 10.44
N GLN A 160 -14.45 -3.39 9.62
CA GLN A 160 -14.25 -1.98 9.96
C GLN A 160 -15.56 -1.25 10.29
N ARG A 161 -16.62 -1.47 9.48
CA ARG A 161 -17.94 -0.86 9.71
C ARG A 161 -18.63 -1.42 10.96
N LEU A 162 -18.57 -2.73 11.15
CA LEU A 162 -19.14 -3.40 12.30
C LEU A 162 -18.45 -2.97 13.60
N THR A 163 -17.12 -2.88 13.63
CA THR A 163 -16.36 -2.34 14.77
C THR A 163 -16.78 -0.92 15.10
N ALA A 164 -17.03 -0.08 14.09
CA ALA A 164 -17.54 1.27 14.32
C ALA A 164 -18.97 1.27 14.90
N ALA A 165 -19.83 0.33 14.53
CA ALA A 165 -21.16 0.15 15.10
C ALA A 165 -21.10 -0.36 16.55
N VAL A 166 -20.31 -1.39 16.84
CA VAL A 166 -20.07 -1.92 18.20
C VAL A 166 -19.56 -0.80 19.13
N ASN A 167 -18.54 -0.06 18.69
CA ASN A 167 -17.99 1.04 19.48
C ASN A 167 -18.97 2.19 19.70
N ARG A 168 -19.93 2.42 18.79
CA ARG A 168 -21.02 3.38 19.02
C ARG A 168 -22.00 2.84 20.06
N GLY A 169 -22.40 1.58 19.94
CA GLY A 169 -23.27 0.89 20.89
C GLY A 169 -22.74 0.87 22.33
N LEU A 170 -21.42 0.70 22.50
CA LEU A 170 -20.74 0.79 23.81
C LEU A 170 -20.82 2.17 24.46
N ARG A 171 -20.98 3.23 23.66
CA ARG A 171 -21.07 4.63 24.15
C ARG A 171 -22.51 5.10 24.33
N ASP A 172 -23.43 4.55 23.55
CA ASP A 172 -24.82 4.96 23.49
C ASP A 172 -25.72 3.76 23.22
N GLU A 173 -26.48 3.34 24.23
CA GLU A 173 -27.44 2.23 24.10
C GLU A 173 -28.54 2.50 23.06
N ALA A 174 -28.82 3.77 22.73
CA ALA A 174 -29.76 4.11 21.67
C ALA A 174 -29.21 3.80 20.26
N SER A 175 -27.89 3.67 20.13
CA SER A 175 -27.19 3.29 18.89
C SER A 175 -27.26 1.78 18.66
N SER A 176 -28.47 1.30 18.41
CA SER A 176 -28.80 -0.10 18.16
C SER A 176 -28.53 -0.55 16.73
N TYR A 177 -28.20 -1.83 16.58
CA TYR A 177 -27.83 -2.44 15.31
C TYR A 177 -28.17 -3.93 15.31
N ALA A 178 -28.26 -4.52 14.13
CA ALA A 178 -28.39 -5.96 13.96
C ALA A 178 -27.38 -6.46 12.93
N LEU A 179 -26.75 -7.59 13.23
CA LEU A 179 -25.92 -8.33 12.31
C LEU A 179 -26.71 -9.52 11.79
N LEU A 180 -26.81 -9.64 10.47
CA LEU A 180 -27.31 -10.82 9.79
C LEU A 180 -26.14 -11.52 9.11
N PHE A 181 -26.00 -12.81 9.36
CA PHE A 181 -25.07 -13.70 8.68
C PHE A 181 -25.87 -14.62 7.77
N LEU A 182 -25.54 -14.66 6.49
CA LEU A 182 -26.31 -15.34 5.45
C LEU A 182 -25.41 -16.31 4.70
N ASP A 183 -25.93 -17.51 4.44
CA ASP A 183 -25.29 -18.51 3.59
C ASP A 183 -26.27 -19.03 2.55
N VAL A 184 -25.79 -19.17 1.31
CA VAL A 184 -26.59 -19.62 0.18
C VAL A 184 -26.77 -21.13 0.22
N ASP A 185 -28.01 -21.57 0.42
CA ASP A 185 -28.31 -22.98 0.61
C ASP A 185 -27.97 -23.80 -0.64
N ARG A 186 -27.18 -24.85 -0.45
CA ARG A 186 -26.79 -25.81 -1.51
C ARG A 186 -26.04 -25.16 -2.67
N PHE A 187 -25.34 -24.04 -2.45
CA PHE A 187 -24.52 -23.39 -3.47
C PHE A 187 -23.55 -24.34 -4.16
N LYS A 188 -22.91 -25.24 -3.41
CA LYS A 188 -22.03 -26.27 -3.97
C LYS A 188 -22.71 -27.14 -5.03
N ASN A 189 -23.99 -27.48 -4.87
CA ASN A 189 -24.72 -28.27 -5.86
C ASN A 189 -24.86 -27.52 -7.19
N VAL A 190 -25.03 -26.19 -7.14
CA VAL A 190 -25.07 -25.35 -8.34
C VAL A 190 -23.72 -25.39 -9.05
N ASN A 191 -22.62 -25.21 -8.31
CA ASN A 191 -21.27 -25.31 -8.87
C ASN A 191 -20.98 -26.69 -9.49
N ASP A 192 -21.32 -27.76 -8.76
CA ASP A 192 -21.04 -29.13 -9.19
C ASP A 192 -21.91 -29.53 -10.40
N SER A 193 -23.11 -28.95 -10.55
CA SER A 193 -24.06 -29.30 -11.63
C SER A 193 -23.96 -28.41 -12.86
N LEU A 194 -23.72 -27.11 -12.69
CA LEU A 194 -23.76 -26.08 -13.75
C LEU A 194 -22.40 -25.40 -13.98
N GLY A 195 -21.40 -25.72 -13.17
CA GLY A 195 -20.05 -25.16 -13.23
C GLY A 195 -19.89 -23.84 -12.46
N HIS A 196 -18.63 -23.49 -12.18
CA HIS A 196 -18.29 -22.31 -11.39
C HIS A 196 -18.76 -20.99 -11.99
N LEU A 197 -18.84 -20.88 -13.33
CA LEU A 197 -19.37 -19.66 -13.98
C LEU A 197 -20.84 -19.41 -13.63
N ALA A 198 -21.65 -20.46 -13.50
CA ALA A 198 -23.04 -20.34 -13.07
C ALA A 198 -23.12 -19.95 -11.59
N GLY A 199 -22.22 -20.50 -10.76
CA GLY A 199 -22.10 -20.09 -9.36
C GLY A 199 -21.70 -18.63 -9.19
N ASP A 200 -20.77 -18.15 -10.00
CA ASP A 200 -20.35 -16.75 -9.99
C ASP A 200 -21.53 -15.82 -10.37
N GLN A 201 -22.27 -16.14 -11.43
CA GLN A 201 -23.49 -15.41 -11.82
C GLN A 201 -24.56 -15.44 -10.72
N LEU A 202 -24.71 -16.56 -10.01
CA LEU A 202 -25.64 -16.67 -8.90
C LEU A 202 -25.25 -15.72 -7.77
N LEU A 203 -23.96 -15.66 -7.42
CA LEU A 203 -23.46 -14.77 -6.37
C LEU A 203 -23.63 -13.29 -6.74
N GLU A 204 -23.40 -12.92 -8.01
CA GLU A 204 -23.66 -11.57 -8.52
C GLU A 204 -25.14 -11.20 -8.40
N GLN A 205 -26.05 -12.07 -8.85
CA GLN A 205 -27.50 -11.82 -8.76
C GLN A 205 -27.99 -11.79 -7.31
N ILE A 206 -27.43 -12.61 -6.43
CA ILE A 206 -27.73 -12.56 -4.98
C ILE A 206 -27.27 -11.22 -4.41
N ALA A 207 -26.07 -10.76 -4.74
CA ALA A 207 -25.57 -9.47 -4.27
C ALA A 207 -26.49 -8.30 -4.67
N ASP A 208 -26.95 -8.28 -5.92
CA ASP A 208 -27.89 -7.27 -6.39
C ASP A 208 -29.24 -7.36 -5.67
N ARG A 209 -29.79 -8.57 -5.54
CA ARG A 209 -31.05 -8.82 -4.85
C ARG A 209 -31.01 -8.41 -3.37
N LEU A 210 -29.90 -8.69 -2.68
CA LEU A 210 -29.68 -8.24 -1.31
C LEU A 210 -29.64 -6.72 -1.24
N ARG A 211 -28.94 -6.06 -2.17
CA ARG A 211 -28.83 -4.59 -2.22
C ARG A 211 -30.20 -3.92 -2.40
N ASP A 212 -31.04 -4.46 -3.26
CA ASP A 212 -32.40 -3.94 -3.51
C ASP A 212 -33.33 -4.12 -2.30
N CYS A 213 -33.05 -5.09 -1.44
CA CYS A 213 -33.81 -5.36 -0.22
C CYS A 213 -33.39 -4.49 0.97
N LEU A 214 -32.38 -3.64 0.84
CA LEU A 214 -31.77 -2.92 1.97
C LEU A 214 -31.86 -1.41 1.81
N GLN A 215 -31.77 -0.68 2.92
CA GLN A 215 -31.78 0.78 2.90
C GLN A 215 -30.36 1.32 2.64
N PRO A 216 -30.20 2.56 2.15
CA PRO A 216 -28.87 3.10 1.82
C PRO A 216 -27.86 3.15 2.98
N GLN A 217 -28.33 3.18 4.23
CA GLN A 217 -27.47 3.14 5.41
C GLN A 217 -27.06 1.73 5.85
N ASP A 218 -27.75 0.70 5.37
CA ASP A 218 -27.41 -0.69 5.68
C ASP A 218 -26.19 -1.10 4.85
N VAL A 219 -25.36 -1.99 5.40
CA VAL A 219 -24.15 -2.46 4.73
C VAL A 219 -24.29 -3.94 4.45
N VAL A 220 -24.38 -4.32 3.17
CA VAL A 220 -24.21 -5.71 2.71
C VAL A 220 -22.76 -5.95 2.29
N ALA A 221 -22.21 -7.09 2.67
CA ALA A 221 -20.85 -7.50 2.36
C ALA A 221 -20.80 -8.98 1.98
N ARG A 222 -19.76 -9.38 1.25
CA ARG A 222 -19.43 -10.78 1.01
C ARG A 222 -18.14 -11.11 1.74
N LEU A 223 -18.19 -12.09 2.64
CA LEU A 223 -17.02 -12.49 3.44
C LEU A 223 -16.12 -13.46 2.68
N GLY A 224 -16.72 -14.28 1.80
CA GLY A 224 -16.03 -15.25 0.95
C GLY A 224 -16.98 -16.39 0.59
N GLY A 225 -16.67 -17.15 -0.46
CA GLY A 225 -17.51 -18.28 -0.88
C GLY A 225 -18.96 -17.85 -1.14
N ASP A 226 -19.90 -18.52 -0.47
CA ASP A 226 -21.34 -18.30 -0.44
C ASP A 226 -21.84 -17.52 0.79
N GLU A 227 -20.93 -16.92 1.56
CA GLU A 227 -21.25 -16.21 2.79
C GLU A 227 -21.39 -14.69 2.58
N PHE A 228 -22.55 -14.17 2.98
CA PHE A 228 -22.86 -12.74 2.98
C PHE A 228 -23.15 -12.27 4.40
N THR A 229 -22.83 -11.01 4.68
CA THR A 229 -23.19 -10.38 5.95
C THR A 229 -23.86 -9.06 5.73
N ILE A 230 -24.83 -8.74 6.58
CA ILE A 230 -25.58 -7.49 6.52
C ILE A 230 -25.53 -6.84 7.90
N LEU A 231 -25.07 -5.60 7.95
CA LEU A 231 -25.14 -4.73 9.12
C LEU A 231 -26.32 -3.78 8.93
N LEU A 232 -27.29 -3.88 9.82
CA LEU A 232 -28.45 -3.00 9.89
C LEU A 232 -28.23 -1.99 11.02
N GLU A 233 -28.28 -0.69 10.71
CA GLU A 233 -28.14 0.38 11.70
C GLU A 233 -29.51 0.93 12.12
N GLY A 234 -29.66 1.26 13.40
CA GLY A 234 -30.90 1.84 13.94
C GLY A 234 -32.02 0.81 14.21
N VAL A 235 -31.67 -0.48 14.32
CA VAL A 235 -32.61 -1.56 14.60
C VAL A 235 -32.83 -1.68 16.10
N ARG A 236 -33.94 -1.12 16.58
CA ARG A 236 -34.27 -1.01 18.02
C ARG A 236 -34.93 -2.25 18.61
N THR A 237 -35.47 -3.12 17.77
CA THR A 237 -36.24 -4.28 18.23
C THR A 237 -35.93 -5.54 17.43
N PRO A 238 -35.98 -6.73 18.05
CA PRO A 238 -35.86 -8.00 17.32
C PRO A 238 -36.85 -8.11 16.17
N LYS A 239 -38.08 -7.60 16.35
CA LYS A 239 -39.13 -7.62 15.33
C LYS A 239 -38.74 -6.88 14.05
N GLN A 240 -38.00 -5.78 14.15
CA GLN A 240 -37.51 -5.05 12.98
C GLN A 240 -36.45 -5.86 12.21
N ALA A 241 -35.49 -6.46 12.90
CA ALA A 241 -34.51 -7.35 12.27
C ALA A 241 -35.19 -8.55 11.60
N GLY A 242 -36.15 -9.17 12.29
CA GLY A 242 -36.92 -10.31 11.78
C GLY A 242 -37.72 -9.96 10.52
N ALA A 243 -38.37 -8.79 10.50
CA ALA A 243 -39.09 -8.33 9.31
C ALA A 243 -38.18 -8.13 8.08
N ILE A 244 -36.93 -7.67 8.31
CA ILE A 244 -35.93 -7.55 7.23
C ILE A 244 -35.46 -8.93 6.80
N ALA A 245 -35.20 -9.85 7.72
CA ALA A 245 -34.85 -11.23 7.39
C ALA A 245 -35.95 -11.94 6.60
N GLU A 246 -37.22 -11.77 6.98
CA GLU A 246 -38.36 -12.29 6.20
C GLU A 246 -38.44 -11.68 4.80
N ARG A 247 -38.17 -10.38 4.67
CA ARG A 247 -38.13 -9.71 3.36
C ARG A 247 -37.02 -10.29 2.48
N LEU A 248 -35.84 -10.53 3.07
CA LEU A 248 -34.73 -11.18 2.37
C LEU A 248 -35.13 -12.59 1.95
N GLN A 249 -35.69 -13.41 2.85
CA GLN A 249 -36.16 -14.76 2.50
C GLN A 249 -37.16 -14.75 1.34
N ARG A 250 -38.17 -13.87 1.37
CA ARG A 250 -39.14 -13.71 0.29
C ARG A 250 -38.49 -13.32 -1.03
N ALA A 251 -37.42 -12.52 -1.01
CA ALA A 251 -36.68 -12.18 -2.22
C ALA A 251 -36.02 -13.42 -2.84
N PHE A 252 -35.55 -14.38 -2.03
CA PHE A 252 -34.95 -15.64 -2.52
C PHE A 252 -35.98 -16.63 -3.10
N GLU A 253 -37.29 -16.43 -2.89
CA GLU A 253 -38.34 -17.26 -3.50
C GLU A 253 -38.37 -17.13 -5.04
N ALA A 254 -37.97 -15.97 -5.58
CA ALA A 254 -37.88 -15.77 -7.02
C ALA A 254 -36.69 -16.56 -7.61
N PRO A 255 -36.85 -17.26 -8.75
CA PRO A 255 -35.77 -18.00 -9.37
C PRO A 255 -34.63 -17.08 -9.84
N PHE A 256 -33.44 -17.66 -9.97
CA PHE A 256 -32.26 -17.04 -10.57
C PHE A 256 -32.09 -17.58 -11.99
N SER A 257 -31.91 -16.68 -12.96
CA SER A 257 -31.68 -17.07 -14.36
C SER A 257 -30.17 -17.20 -14.60
N LEU A 258 -29.66 -18.42 -14.70
CA LEU A 258 -28.23 -18.74 -14.83
C LEU A 258 -27.99 -19.50 -16.15
N LEU A 259 -27.24 -18.92 -17.09
CA LEU A 259 -26.85 -19.59 -18.35
C LEU A 259 -28.02 -20.32 -19.07
N ASN A 260 -29.22 -19.71 -19.09
CA ASN A 260 -30.49 -20.27 -19.63
C ASN A 260 -31.21 -21.33 -18.78
N HIS A 261 -30.81 -21.51 -17.52
CA HIS A 261 -31.50 -22.34 -16.54
C HIS A 261 -32.16 -21.47 -15.46
N GLU A 262 -33.34 -21.88 -14.99
CA GLU A 262 -33.91 -21.34 -13.75
C GLU A 262 -33.44 -22.17 -12.56
N VAL A 263 -32.83 -21.51 -11.59
CA VAL A 263 -32.33 -22.12 -10.36
C VAL A 263 -33.01 -21.49 -9.16
N PHE A 264 -33.54 -22.35 -8.29
CA PHE A 264 -34.07 -21.95 -6.99
C PHE A 264 -32.99 -22.13 -5.94
N ALA A 265 -32.57 -21.03 -5.33
CA ALA A 265 -31.60 -21.02 -4.22
C ALA A 265 -32.26 -20.37 -3.01
N GLY A 266 -32.16 -21.02 -1.86
CA GLY A 266 -32.56 -20.47 -0.57
C GLY A 266 -31.40 -19.80 0.14
N ALA A 267 -31.69 -19.18 1.27
CA ALA A 267 -30.67 -18.67 2.18
C ALA A 267 -30.99 -19.08 3.62
N SER A 268 -29.95 -19.46 4.37
CA SER A 268 -30.05 -19.63 5.82
C SER A 268 -29.48 -18.40 6.50
N ILE A 269 -30.22 -17.79 7.43
CA ILE A 269 -29.87 -16.49 8.02
C ILE A 269 -29.76 -16.60 9.56
N GLY A 270 -28.63 -16.17 10.12
CA GLY A 270 -28.44 -15.99 11.55
C GLY A 270 -28.49 -14.52 11.93
N ILE A 271 -29.14 -14.18 13.03
CA ILE A 271 -29.35 -12.79 13.47
C ILE A 271 -28.80 -12.59 14.87
N ALA A 272 -27.89 -11.64 15.04
CA ALA A 272 -27.44 -11.17 16.35
C ALA A 272 -27.76 -9.67 16.54
N LEU A 273 -28.17 -9.27 17.74
CA LEU A 273 -28.65 -7.91 18.04
C LEU A 273 -27.69 -7.14 18.95
N GLY A 274 -27.51 -5.85 18.68
CA GLY A 274 -26.74 -4.90 19.48
C GLY A 274 -27.55 -3.64 19.84
N PRO A 275 -27.13 -2.87 20.86
CA PRO A 275 -25.97 -3.09 21.70
C PRO A 275 -26.33 -4.08 22.82
N GLY A 276 -25.73 -5.27 22.79
CA GLY A 276 -25.82 -6.27 23.85
C GLY A 276 -24.60 -6.20 24.75
N GLU A 277 -24.16 -7.34 25.30
CA GLU A 277 -22.89 -7.45 26.05
C GLU A 277 -21.64 -7.52 25.14
N TYR A 278 -21.79 -7.13 23.87
CA TYR A 278 -20.71 -7.22 22.87
C TYR A 278 -19.65 -6.15 23.08
N VAL A 279 -18.44 -6.59 23.41
CA VAL A 279 -17.27 -5.72 23.55
C VAL A 279 -16.29 -5.87 22.39
N ALA A 280 -16.35 -7.00 21.68
CA ALA A 280 -15.53 -7.27 20.51
C ALA A 280 -16.38 -7.55 19.26
N THR A 281 -15.84 -7.19 18.09
CA THR A 281 -16.53 -7.39 16.80
C THR A 281 -16.66 -8.87 16.44
N GLU A 282 -15.68 -9.65 16.84
CA GLU A 282 -15.59 -11.09 16.63
C GLU A 282 -16.69 -11.86 17.39
N GLU A 283 -17.13 -11.34 18.54
CA GLU A 283 -18.17 -11.98 19.35
C GLU A 283 -19.52 -11.98 18.63
N ILE A 284 -19.96 -10.81 18.16
CA ILE A 284 -21.24 -10.72 17.44
C ILE A 284 -21.19 -11.45 16.09
N LEU A 285 -20.06 -11.39 15.38
CA LEU A 285 -19.84 -12.17 14.15
C LEU A 285 -20.01 -13.68 14.40
N ARG A 286 -19.34 -14.20 15.43
CA ARG A 286 -19.43 -15.61 15.82
C ARG A 286 -20.85 -16.00 16.22
N ASP A 287 -21.53 -15.15 16.97
CA ASP A 287 -22.88 -15.44 17.47
C ASP A 287 -23.91 -15.45 16.33
N ALA A 288 -23.78 -14.54 15.35
CA ALA A 288 -24.61 -14.55 14.15
C ALA A 288 -24.33 -15.79 13.27
N ASP A 289 -23.08 -16.21 13.13
CA ASP A 289 -22.71 -17.44 12.43
C ASP A 289 -23.30 -18.70 13.11
N ILE A 290 -23.21 -18.81 14.43
CA ILE A 290 -23.83 -19.89 15.20
C ILE A 290 -25.35 -19.94 14.97
N ALA A 291 -26.01 -18.78 14.97
CA ALA A 291 -27.45 -18.70 14.67
C ALA A 291 -27.75 -19.14 13.23
N MET A 292 -26.93 -18.75 12.25
CA MET A 292 -27.09 -19.17 10.85
C MET A 292 -26.94 -20.69 10.71
N TYR A 293 -25.98 -21.28 11.42
CA TYR A 293 -25.80 -22.73 11.41
C TYR A 293 -27.03 -23.45 11.99
N ARG A 294 -27.64 -22.90 13.05
CA ARG A 294 -28.92 -23.41 13.57
C ARG A 294 -30.06 -23.31 12.56
N ALA A 295 -30.13 -22.24 11.78
CA ALA A 295 -31.11 -22.13 10.69
C ALA A 295 -30.92 -23.25 9.65
N LYS A 296 -29.66 -23.59 9.31
CA LYS A 296 -29.36 -24.72 8.41
C LYS A 296 -29.82 -26.06 8.98
N GLU A 297 -29.60 -26.31 10.28
CA GLU A 297 -30.04 -27.54 10.95
C GLU A 297 -31.56 -27.66 11.04
N ARG A 298 -32.27 -26.54 11.22
CA ARG A 298 -33.73 -26.51 11.37
C ARG A 298 -34.49 -26.78 10.06
N GLY A 299 -33.80 -26.78 8.92
CA GLY A 299 -34.41 -27.10 7.64
C GLY A 299 -33.94 -26.26 6.45
N ARG A 300 -33.06 -25.27 6.68
CA ARG A 300 -32.62 -24.28 5.67
C ARG A 300 -33.77 -23.36 5.21
N GLY A 301 -33.45 -22.32 4.43
CA GLY A 301 -34.45 -21.37 3.92
C GLY A 301 -35.21 -20.62 5.03
N CYS A 302 -34.59 -20.45 6.20
CA CYS A 302 -35.19 -19.78 7.34
C CYS A 302 -34.16 -18.89 8.05
N TYR A 303 -34.62 -18.16 9.07
CA TYR A 303 -33.76 -17.37 9.91
C TYR A 303 -33.86 -17.77 11.37
N GLU A 304 -32.79 -17.56 12.13
CA GLU A 304 -32.71 -17.80 13.56
C GLU A 304 -32.08 -16.61 14.27
N PHE A 305 -32.62 -16.26 15.44
CA PHE A 305 -31.98 -15.30 16.34
C PHE A 305 -30.99 -16.02 17.24
N PHE A 306 -29.82 -15.43 17.42
CA PHE A 306 -28.86 -15.92 18.40
C PHE A 306 -29.49 -15.92 19.80
N ASN A 307 -29.30 -17.05 20.48
CA ASN A 307 -29.58 -17.21 21.90
C ASN A 307 -28.33 -17.82 22.56
N PRO A 308 -27.88 -17.35 23.74
CA PRO A 308 -26.75 -17.94 24.46
C PRO A 308 -26.78 -19.47 24.61
N SER A 309 -27.96 -20.09 24.68
CA SER A 309 -28.10 -21.56 24.70
C SER A 309 -27.56 -22.22 23.43
N MET A 310 -27.65 -21.55 22.27
CA MET A 310 -27.11 -22.04 20.99
C MET A 310 -25.59 -22.15 21.05
N HIS A 311 -24.91 -21.15 21.61
CA HIS A 311 -23.45 -21.17 21.79
C HIS A 311 -23.03 -22.32 22.71
N ALA A 312 -23.69 -22.45 23.86
CA ALA A 312 -23.42 -23.55 24.80
C ALA A 312 -23.59 -24.92 24.14
N SER A 313 -24.64 -25.11 23.33
CA SER A 313 -24.86 -26.36 22.61
C SER A 313 -23.84 -26.59 21.48
N ALA A 314 -23.39 -25.55 20.78
CA ALA A 314 -22.35 -25.68 19.75
C ALA A 314 -21.01 -26.12 20.35
N VAL A 315 -20.61 -25.51 21.48
CA VAL A 315 -19.42 -25.92 22.25
C VAL A 315 -19.56 -27.34 22.77
N ALA A 316 -20.72 -27.71 23.30
CA ALA A 316 -20.99 -29.07 23.76
C ALA A 316 -20.89 -30.11 22.64
N LEU A 317 -21.38 -29.78 21.44
CA LEU A 317 -21.29 -30.66 20.27
C LEU A 317 -19.84 -30.88 19.83
N LEU A 318 -19.04 -29.82 19.70
CA LEU A 318 -17.62 -29.93 19.35
C LEU A 318 -16.85 -30.79 20.38
N ARG A 319 -17.17 -30.60 21.66
CA ARG A 319 -16.60 -31.40 22.74
C ARG A 319 -17.00 -32.87 22.58
N LEU A 320 -18.27 -33.15 22.33
CA LEU A 320 -18.79 -34.50 22.12
C LEU A 320 -18.14 -35.19 20.91
N GLU A 321 -17.97 -34.47 19.79
CA GLU A 321 -17.28 -35.00 18.60
C GLU A 321 -15.81 -35.36 18.89
N THR A 322 -15.12 -34.49 19.63
CA THR A 322 -13.74 -34.73 20.04
C THR A 322 -13.63 -35.93 20.97
N GLU A 323 -14.53 -36.00 21.95
CA GLU A 323 -14.60 -37.11 22.91
C GLU A 323 -14.98 -38.42 22.20
N LEU A 324 -15.91 -38.41 21.23
CA LEU A 324 -16.28 -39.59 20.46
C LEU A 324 -15.13 -40.10 19.57
N ARG A 325 -14.37 -39.19 18.93
CA ARG A 325 -13.17 -39.58 18.17
C ARG A 325 -12.14 -40.25 19.06
N ARG A 326 -11.92 -39.70 20.26
CA ARG A 326 -11.03 -40.32 21.27
C ARG A 326 -11.58 -41.64 21.79
N ALA A 327 -12.89 -41.76 21.98
CA ALA A 327 -13.55 -42.98 22.45
C ALA A 327 -13.30 -44.15 21.49
N ILE A 328 -13.27 -43.89 20.18
CA ILE A 328 -12.88 -44.88 19.17
C ILE A 328 -11.41 -45.30 19.36
N GLU A 329 -10.49 -44.34 19.50
CA GLU A 329 -9.06 -44.61 19.71
C GLU A 329 -8.79 -45.36 21.03
N ARG A 330 -9.57 -45.08 22.07
CA ARG A 330 -9.45 -45.63 23.42
C ARG A 330 -10.30 -46.87 23.68
N SER A 331 -11.05 -47.34 22.68
CA SER A 331 -11.97 -48.47 22.82
C SER A 331 -13.01 -48.31 23.95
N GLU A 332 -13.54 -47.10 24.14
CA GLU A 332 -14.58 -46.77 25.13
C GLU A 332 -16.01 -47.08 24.60
N LEU A 333 -16.10 -47.56 23.35
CA LEU A 333 -17.34 -48.01 22.73
C LEU A 333 -17.51 -49.52 22.93
N ILE A 334 -18.61 -49.94 23.54
CA ILE A 334 -18.94 -51.35 23.81
C ILE A 334 -20.19 -51.78 23.05
N LEU A 335 -20.29 -53.07 22.73
CA LEU A 335 -21.50 -53.68 22.18
C LEU A 335 -22.27 -54.39 23.29
N LEU A 336 -23.56 -54.06 23.42
CA LEU A 336 -24.53 -54.86 24.15
C LEU A 336 -25.37 -55.66 23.17
N PHE A 337 -25.94 -56.78 23.63
CA PHE A 337 -26.74 -57.66 22.78
C PHE A 337 -28.15 -57.80 23.34
N GLN A 338 -29.16 -57.46 22.55
CA GLN A 338 -30.55 -57.66 22.90
C GLN A 338 -31.09 -58.91 22.19
N PRO A 339 -31.56 -59.95 22.93
CA PRO A 339 -32.06 -61.18 22.31
C PRO A 339 -33.43 -60.95 21.64
N ILE A 340 -33.62 -61.57 20.47
CA ILE A 340 -34.88 -61.60 19.73
C ILE A 340 -35.44 -63.02 19.84
N LEU A 341 -36.67 -63.14 20.35
CA LEU A 341 -37.33 -64.42 20.59
C LEU A 341 -38.23 -64.80 19.41
N SER A 342 -38.23 -66.08 19.05
CA SER A 342 -39.26 -66.66 18.17
C SER A 342 -40.55 -66.81 18.97
N LEU A 343 -41.65 -66.20 18.49
CA LEU A 343 -42.96 -66.27 19.16
C LEU A 343 -43.55 -67.68 19.14
N ASP A 344 -43.27 -68.46 18.09
CA ASP A 344 -43.79 -69.83 17.92
C ASP A 344 -43.12 -70.83 18.87
N THR A 345 -41.83 -70.63 19.17
CA THR A 345 -41.03 -71.60 19.94
C THR A 345 -40.63 -71.10 21.33
N GLY A 346 -40.77 -69.81 21.62
CA GLY A 346 -40.30 -69.16 22.84
C GLY A 346 -38.78 -69.14 23.01
N ARG A 347 -38.02 -69.56 22.00
CA ARG A 347 -36.54 -69.65 22.04
C ARG A 347 -35.89 -68.43 21.41
N VAL A 348 -34.65 -68.14 21.81
CA VAL A 348 -33.81 -67.11 21.18
C VAL A 348 -33.54 -67.50 19.73
N ALA A 349 -33.93 -66.64 18.81
CA ALA A 349 -33.73 -66.82 17.37
C ALA A 349 -32.48 -66.07 16.87
N SER A 350 -32.23 -64.87 17.40
CA SER A 350 -31.08 -64.02 17.05
C SER A 350 -30.83 -62.97 18.15
N CYS A 351 -29.86 -62.07 17.93
CA CYS A 351 -29.64 -60.90 18.78
C CYS A 351 -29.34 -59.65 17.94
N GLU A 352 -29.75 -58.49 18.44
CA GLU A 352 -29.40 -57.18 17.90
C GLU A 352 -28.18 -56.63 18.65
N ALA A 353 -27.17 -56.18 17.91
CA ALA A 353 -25.98 -55.55 18.48
C ALA A 353 -26.21 -54.05 18.66
N LEU A 354 -26.12 -53.57 19.89
CA LEU A 354 -26.42 -52.21 20.30
C LEU A 354 -25.14 -51.53 20.79
N LEU A 355 -24.64 -50.57 20.03
CA LEU A 355 -23.47 -49.78 20.42
C LEU A 355 -23.81 -48.90 21.62
N ARG A 356 -22.91 -48.86 22.61
CA ARG A 356 -22.98 -47.99 23.78
C ARG A 356 -21.62 -47.33 23.97
N TRP A 357 -21.65 -46.11 24.47
CA TRP A 357 -20.44 -45.37 24.84
C TRP A 357 -20.38 -45.26 26.36
N GLN A 358 -19.25 -45.65 26.95
CA GLN A 358 -18.95 -45.44 28.36
C GLN A 358 -18.36 -44.03 28.55
N HIS A 359 -19.24 -43.02 28.58
CA HIS A 359 -18.89 -41.59 28.68
C HIS A 359 -19.01 -41.02 30.09
#